data_AF-A0A926GFB2-F1
#
_entry.id   AF-A0A926GFB2-F1
#
_cell.length_a   1.000
_cell.length_b   1.000
_cell.length_c   1.000
_cell.angle_alpha   90.00
_cell.angle_beta   90.00
_cell.angle_gamma   90.00
#
_symmetry.space_group_name_H-M   'P 1'
#
loop_
_entity.id
_entity.type
_entity.pdbx_description
1 polymer ?
#
loop_
_entity_poly.entity_id
_entity_poly.type
_entity_poly.pdbx_seq_one_letter_code
_entity_poly.pdbx_strand_id
1 'polypeptide(L)'
;MDSYICYQMWHGHRDALIRAHEFYVREAKARLLTRFGNIEAEADEAAERALKDTSRWFDPDRHDPSDFYESAAEVGQEFYDLLTQMHDDTRLNIISGFFHQWEKSLRQWLADESRKWHRDDNLSNAIWKVKFDDLVALLESWGWAVRGERWFADLNACRMIVNVHKHGDGPSLDALAKNHPQYLPSPLSSFGGQDFISNNNPTHEDLKVDDQDLDKFSGSVVEFWRAVPENVTFGEVKLSPPVWFAKAYNKSAPAGATS
;
A
#
# COMPACT_ATOMS: atom_id res chain seq x y z
N MET A 1 1.64 14.56 40.38
CA MET A 1 2.45 14.74 39.15
C MET A 1 1.47 15.22 38.10
N ASP A 2 1.67 16.43 37.60
CA ASP A 2 0.79 16.97 36.56
C ASP A 2 0.99 16.16 35.27
N SER A 3 -0.09 15.61 34.72
CA SER A 3 -0.05 14.89 33.46
C SER A 3 0.00 15.91 32.31
N TYR A 4 1.15 16.00 31.64
CA TYR A 4 1.30 16.83 30.44
C TYR A 4 0.94 16.01 29.20
N ILE A 5 0.06 16.56 28.34
CA ILE A 5 -0.27 15.99 27.04
C ILE A 5 0.93 16.15 26.10
N CYS A 6 1.45 15.05 25.58
CA CYS A 6 2.59 15.02 24.66
C CYS A 6 2.18 14.81 23.21
N TYR A 7 1.10 14.09 22.95
CA TYR A 7 0.51 13.98 21.61
C TYR A 7 -0.98 14.24 21.71
N GLN A 8 -1.46 15.17 20.89
CA GLN A 8 -2.87 15.47 20.76
C GLN A 8 -3.36 15.18 19.33
N MET A 9 -4.38 14.34 19.22
CA MET A 9 -5.13 14.12 17.98
C MET A 9 -6.48 14.84 18.09
N TRP A 10 -6.48 16.14 17.79
CA TRP A 10 -7.69 16.96 17.81
C TRP A 10 -8.71 16.46 16.77
N HIS A 11 -9.99 16.37 17.15
CA HIS A 11 -11.05 15.78 16.33
C HIS A 11 -11.13 16.37 14.91
N GLY A 12 -11.04 17.69 14.74
CA GLY A 12 -11.13 18.28 13.40
C GLY A 12 -9.91 18.01 12.52
N HIS A 13 -8.72 17.77 13.12
CA HIS A 13 -7.53 17.33 12.38
C HIS A 13 -7.68 15.87 11.95
N ARG A 14 -8.14 15.01 12.87
CA ARG A 14 -8.50 13.61 12.56
C ARG A 14 -9.50 13.54 11.41
N ASP A 15 -10.58 14.30 11.49
CA ASP A 15 -11.61 14.29 10.46
C ASP A 15 -11.09 14.85 9.13
N ALA A 16 -10.17 15.81 9.15
CA ALA A 16 -9.53 16.32 7.93
C ALA A 16 -8.65 15.25 7.26
N LEU A 17 -7.88 14.49 8.03
CA LEU A 17 -7.07 13.37 7.53
C LEU A 17 -7.93 12.28 6.91
N ILE A 18 -9.03 11.91 7.59
CA ILE A 18 -9.99 10.91 7.09
C ILE A 18 -10.65 11.40 5.79
N ARG A 19 -11.20 12.63 5.77
CA ARG A 19 -11.83 13.19 4.57
C ARG A 19 -10.87 13.28 3.39
N ALA A 20 -9.62 13.65 3.63
CA ALA A 20 -8.62 13.73 2.57
C ALA A 20 -8.31 12.34 1.97
N HIS A 21 -8.19 11.32 2.81
CA HIS A 21 -8.01 9.93 2.38
C HIS A 21 -9.21 9.41 1.59
N GLU A 22 -10.43 9.55 2.12
CA GLU A 22 -11.66 9.12 1.46
C GLU A 22 -11.86 9.85 0.12
N PHE A 23 -11.56 11.15 0.06
CA PHE A 23 -11.57 11.91 -1.18
C PHE A 23 -10.59 11.33 -2.21
N TYR A 24 -9.34 11.08 -1.82
CA TYR A 24 -8.33 10.52 -2.71
C TYR A 24 -8.79 9.18 -3.29
N VAL A 25 -9.22 8.25 -2.44
CA VAL A 25 -9.63 6.89 -2.88
C VAL A 25 -10.85 6.96 -3.79
N ARG A 26 -11.88 7.72 -3.41
CA ARG A 26 -13.10 7.88 -4.23
C ARG A 26 -12.80 8.45 -5.61
N GLU A 27 -12.02 9.53 -5.68
CA GLU A 27 -11.67 10.16 -6.95
C GLU A 27 -10.72 9.30 -7.78
N ALA A 28 -9.75 8.62 -7.16
CA ALA A 28 -8.83 7.73 -7.85
C ALA A 28 -9.56 6.56 -8.51
N LYS A 29 -10.46 5.87 -7.78
CA LYS A 29 -11.29 4.79 -8.34
C LYS A 29 -12.14 5.30 -9.51
N ALA A 30 -12.87 6.39 -9.31
CA ALA A 30 -13.80 6.92 -10.30
C ALA A 30 -13.12 7.50 -11.56
N ARG A 31 -11.87 7.96 -11.45
CA ARG A 31 -11.16 8.57 -12.58
C ARG A 31 -10.23 7.61 -13.30
N LEU A 32 -9.66 6.64 -12.59
CA LEU A 32 -8.61 5.77 -13.11
C LEU A 32 -9.10 4.34 -13.33
N LEU A 33 -9.82 3.73 -12.38
CA LEU A 33 -10.19 2.31 -12.49
C LEU A 33 -11.43 2.06 -13.35
N THR A 34 -12.42 2.95 -13.34
CA THR A 34 -13.65 2.76 -14.15
C THR A 34 -13.40 2.72 -15.65
N ARG A 35 -12.23 3.15 -16.11
CA ARG A 35 -11.83 3.10 -17.53
C ARG A 35 -11.56 1.69 -18.02
N PHE A 36 -11.33 0.74 -17.12
CA PHE A 36 -11.01 -0.66 -17.44
C PHE A 36 -12.25 -1.57 -17.43
N GLY A 37 -13.46 -1.01 -17.42
CA GLY A 37 -14.70 -1.80 -17.33
C GLY A 37 -15.07 -2.58 -18.59
N ASN A 38 -14.34 -2.42 -19.70
CA ASN A 38 -14.70 -2.96 -21.01
C ASN A 38 -13.51 -3.57 -21.78
N ILE A 39 -12.52 -4.11 -21.07
CA ILE A 39 -11.27 -4.63 -21.67
C ILE A 39 -11.55 -5.66 -22.77
N GLU A 40 -12.49 -6.58 -22.57
CA GLU A 40 -12.83 -7.61 -23.56
C GLU A 40 -13.25 -7.01 -24.90
N ALA A 41 -14.17 -6.04 -24.90
CA ALA A 41 -14.62 -5.41 -26.14
C ALA A 41 -13.51 -4.55 -26.78
N GLU A 42 -12.66 -3.90 -25.99
CA GLU A 42 -11.52 -3.14 -26.54
C GLU A 42 -10.49 -4.07 -27.21
N ALA A 43 -10.30 -5.28 -26.68
CA ALA A 43 -9.47 -6.33 -27.27
C ALA A 43 -10.07 -6.89 -28.56
N ASP A 44 -11.39 -7.15 -28.59
CA ASP A 44 -12.10 -7.56 -29.81
C ASP A 44 -11.97 -6.49 -30.91
N GLU A 45 -12.16 -5.21 -30.57
CA GLU A 45 -11.96 -4.10 -31.50
C GLU A 45 -10.51 -4.02 -32.03
N ALA A 46 -9.53 -4.37 -31.20
CA ALA A 46 -8.12 -4.44 -31.62
C ALA A 46 -7.89 -5.58 -32.63
N ALA A 47 -8.44 -6.77 -32.37
CA ALA A 47 -8.39 -7.90 -33.28
C ALA A 47 -9.07 -7.59 -34.63
N GLU A 48 -10.28 -7.03 -34.60
CA GLU A 48 -11.01 -6.63 -35.82
C GLU A 48 -10.23 -5.61 -36.65
N ARG A 49 -9.62 -4.63 -36.00
CA ARG A 49 -8.77 -3.62 -36.65
C ARG A 49 -7.54 -4.27 -37.29
N ALA A 50 -6.87 -5.17 -36.57
CA ALA A 50 -5.72 -5.91 -37.08
C ALA A 50 -6.11 -6.74 -38.31
N LEU A 51 -7.22 -7.49 -38.24
CA LEU A 51 -7.73 -8.28 -39.36
C LEU A 51 -8.04 -7.42 -40.58
N LYS A 52 -8.71 -6.28 -40.39
CA LYS A 52 -9.02 -5.35 -41.48
C LYS A 52 -7.75 -4.80 -42.14
N ASP A 53 -6.73 -4.53 -41.35
CA ASP A 53 -5.45 -3.98 -41.82
C ASP A 53 -4.55 -5.02 -42.48
N THR A 54 -4.66 -6.30 -42.12
CA THR A 54 -3.86 -7.38 -42.74
C THR A 54 -4.57 -7.98 -43.95
N SER A 55 -5.88 -8.20 -43.88
CA SER A 55 -6.69 -8.83 -44.95
C SER A 55 -6.66 -8.10 -46.28
N ARG A 56 -6.34 -6.79 -46.32
CA ARG A 56 -6.13 -6.04 -47.57
C ARG A 56 -5.00 -6.60 -48.45
N TRP A 57 -4.09 -7.40 -47.88
CA TRP A 57 -2.97 -8.04 -48.56
C TRP A 57 -3.22 -9.52 -48.87
N PHE A 58 -4.46 -9.99 -48.66
CA PHE A 58 -4.83 -11.38 -48.91
C PHE A 58 -4.74 -11.72 -50.41
N ASP A 59 -4.13 -12.86 -50.72
CA ASP A 59 -3.98 -13.41 -52.06
C ASP A 59 -4.47 -14.87 -52.00
N PRO A 60 -5.63 -15.20 -52.59
CA PRO A 60 -6.23 -16.54 -52.47
C PRO A 60 -5.38 -17.64 -53.10
N ASP A 61 -4.44 -17.30 -53.99
CA ASP A 61 -3.55 -18.27 -54.64
C ASP A 61 -2.30 -18.57 -53.79
N ARG A 62 -2.04 -17.76 -52.75
CA ARG A 62 -0.80 -17.82 -51.95
C ARG A 62 -1.03 -17.96 -50.46
N HIS A 63 -2.20 -17.58 -49.96
CA HIS A 63 -2.47 -17.43 -48.54
C HIS A 63 -3.66 -18.27 -48.08
N ASP A 64 -3.57 -18.82 -46.86
CA ASP A 64 -4.72 -19.37 -46.14
C ASP A 64 -5.44 -18.23 -45.40
N PRO A 65 -6.76 -18.05 -45.58
CA PRO A 65 -7.53 -17.09 -44.80
C PRO A 65 -7.36 -17.27 -43.29
N SER A 66 -7.18 -18.50 -42.82
CA SER A 66 -7.08 -18.86 -41.40
C SER A 66 -5.90 -18.17 -40.73
N ASP A 67 -4.75 -18.08 -41.43
CA ASP A 67 -3.54 -17.42 -40.92
C ASP A 67 -3.80 -15.95 -40.54
N PHE A 68 -4.68 -15.26 -41.27
CA PHE A 68 -5.04 -13.87 -41.01
C PHE A 68 -5.95 -13.74 -39.78
N TYR A 69 -6.88 -14.69 -39.58
CA TYR A 69 -7.73 -14.71 -38.40
C TYR A 69 -6.94 -15.08 -37.15
N GLU A 70 -6.04 -16.06 -37.23
CA GLU A 70 -5.17 -16.45 -36.11
C GLU A 70 -4.27 -15.28 -35.68
N SER A 71 -3.58 -14.64 -36.63
CA SER A 71 -2.75 -13.47 -36.32
C SER A 71 -3.53 -12.31 -35.73
N ALA A 72 -4.76 -12.06 -36.19
CA ALA A 72 -5.63 -11.03 -35.61
C ALA A 72 -6.08 -11.40 -34.18
N ALA A 73 -6.37 -12.68 -33.93
CA ALA A 73 -6.74 -13.17 -32.60
C ALA A 73 -5.57 -13.06 -31.61
N GLU A 74 -4.33 -13.34 -32.05
CA GLU A 74 -3.12 -13.12 -31.25
C GLU A 74 -2.98 -11.65 -30.82
N VAL A 75 -3.23 -10.70 -31.73
CA VAL A 75 -3.22 -9.27 -31.40
C VAL A 75 -4.30 -8.91 -30.38
N GLY A 76 -5.51 -9.47 -30.53
CA GLY A 76 -6.58 -9.30 -29.54
C GLY A 76 -6.17 -9.81 -28.15
N GLN A 77 -5.59 -11.00 -28.08
CA GLN A 77 -5.12 -11.60 -26.83
C GLN A 77 -4.00 -10.76 -26.18
N GLU A 78 -3.00 -10.34 -26.96
CA GLU A 78 -1.93 -9.46 -26.45
C GLU A 78 -2.50 -8.15 -25.91
N PHE A 79 -3.45 -7.55 -26.62
CA PHE A 79 -4.10 -6.31 -26.20
C PHE A 79 -4.88 -6.48 -24.88
N TYR A 80 -5.61 -7.59 -24.74
CA TYR A 80 -6.30 -7.96 -23.50
C TYR A 80 -5.33 -8.09 -22.32
N ASP A 81 -4.22 -8.81 -22.52
CA ASP A 81 -3.23 -9.05 -21.48
C ASP A 81 -2.56 -7.74 -21.03
N LEU A 82 -2.17 -6.89 -21.98
CA LEU A 82 -1.58 -5.58 -21.69
C LEU A 82 -2.54 -4.64 -20.94
N LEU A 83 -3.82 -4.59 -21.33
CA LEU A 83 -4.82 -3.79 -20.63
C LEU A 83 -5.11 -4.31 -19.22
N THR A 84 -5.16 -5.64 -19.05
CA THR A 84 -5.33 -6.27 -17.74
C THR A 84 -4.15 -5.95 -16.83
N GLN A 85 -2.92 -6.04 -17.34
CA GLN A 85 -1.73 -5.63 -16.60
C GLN A 85 -1.79 -4.15 -16.22
N MET A 86 -2.15 -3.27 -17.15
CA MET A 86 -2.29 -1.84 -16.87
C MET A 86 -3.37 -1.54 -15.82
N HIS A 87 -4.46 -2.33 -15.78
CA HIS A 87 -5.50 -2.23 -14.76
C HIS A 87 -4.96 -2.60 -13.37
N ASP A 88 -4.26 -3.73 -13.26
CA ASP A 88 -3.64 -4.20 -12.02
C ASP A 88 -2.59 -3.20 -11.51
N ASP A 89 -1.73 -2.70 -12.40
CA ASP A 89 -0.73 -1.67 -12.07
C ASP A 89 -1.38 -0.37 -11.59
N THR A 90 -2.47 0.05 -12.24
CA THR A 90 -3.22 1.25 -11.83
C THR A 90 -3.75 1.08 -10.41
N ARG A 91 -4.29 -0.10 -10.07
CA ARG A 91 -4.77 -0.41 -8.72
C ARG A 91 -3.64 -0.36 -7.70
N LEU A 92 -2.51 -1.01 -7.98
CA LEU A 92 -1.34 -1.00 -7.10
C LEU A 92 -0.74 0.39 -6.92
N ASN A 93 -0.78 1.23 -7.95
CA ASN A 93 -0.34 2.63 -7.88
C ASN A 93 -1.25 3.48 -6.98
N ILE A 94 -2.57 3.26 -7.00
CA ILE A 94 -3.51 3.92 -6.09
C ILE A 94 -3.24 3.50 -4.64
N ILE A 95 -3.05 2.19 -4.41
CA ILE A 95 -2.74 1.63 -3.09
C ILE A 95 -1.43 2.22 -2.55
N SER A 96 -0.38 2.21 -3.37
CA SER A 96 0.90 2.82 -3.04
C SER A 96 0.77 4.30 -2.72
N GLY A 97 -0.04 5.02 -3.50
CA GLY A 97 -0.29 6.44 -3.33
C GLY A 97 -0.90 6.78 -1.97
N PHE A 98 -2.02 6.15 -1.59
CA PHE A 98 -2.63 6.45 -0.29
C PHE A 98 -1.80 5.91 0.88
N PHE A 99 -1.13 4.77 0.73
CA PHE A 99 -0.30 4.21 1.81
C PHE A 99 0.85 5.16 2.15
N HIS A 100 1.58 5.64 1.14
CA HIS A 100 2.66 6.60 1.35
C HIS A 100 2.15 7.95 1.88
N GLN A 101 0.98 8.41 1.43
CA GLN A 101 0.38 9.65 1.93
C GLN A 101 -0.02 9.52 3.41
N TRP A 102 -0.58 8.37 3.80
CA TRP A 102 -0.91 8.06 5.18
C TRP A 102 0.34 8.03 6.06
N GLU A 103 1.39 7.30 5.66
CA GLU A 103 2.64 7.21 6.44
C GLU A 103 3.29 8.58 6.62
N LYS A 104 3.31 9.41 5.57
CA LYS A 104 3.81 10.80 5.64
C LYS A 104 2.97 11.63 6.61
N SER A 105 1.65 11.49 6.58
CA SER A 105 0.75 12.22 7.47
C SER A 105 0.94 11.82 8.93
N LEU A 106 1.16 10.53 9.20
CA LEU A 106 1.52 10.02 10.52
C LEU A 106 2.84 10.64 11.02
N ARG A 107 3.89 10.61 10.19
CA ARG A 107 5.19 11.21 10.53
C ARG A 107 5.09 12.71 10.77
N GLN A 108 4.34 13.41 9.93
CA GLN A 108 4.13 14.84 10.04
C GLN A 108 3.39 15.19 11.35
N TRP A 109 2.29 14.50 11.65
CA TRP A 109 1.55 14.70 12.90
C TRP A 109 2.44 14.46 14.13
N LEU A 110 3.16 13.34 14.18
CA LEU A 110 4.09 13.03 15.27
C LEU A 110 5.17 14.12 15.44
N ALA A 111 5.73 14.61 14.34
CA ALA A 111 6.74 15.67 14.36
C ALA A 111 6.17 17.01 14.84
N ASP A 112 4.96 17.38 14.39
CA ASP A 112 4.32 18.63 14.78
C ASP A 112 3.89 18.64 16.25
N GLU A 113 3.35 17.53 16.75
CA GLU A 113 3.07 17.38 18.19
C GLU A 113 4.35 17.43 19.02
N SER A 114 5.42 16.75 18.57
CA SER A 114 6.72 16.76 19.24
C SER A 114 7.30 18.16 19.40
N ARG A 115 7.17 19.01 18.36
CA ARG A 115 7.66 20.40 18.39
C ARG A 115 6.99 21.28 19.44
N LYS A 116 5.77 20.94 19.88
CA LYS A 116 5.04 21.72 20.89
C LYS A 116 5.72 21.68 22.26
N TRP A 117 6.37 20.57 22.60
CA TRP A 117 7.02 20.36 23.90
C TRP A 117 8.53 20.12 23.82
N HIS A 118 9.08 19.85 22.63
CA HIS A 118 10.51 19.74 22.37
C HIS A 118 10.92 20.65 21.20
N ARG A 119 11.44 21.85 21.52
CA ARG A 119 11.67 22.93 20.55
C ARG A 119 12.75 22.65 19.50
N ASP A 120 13.64 21.68 19.73
CA ASP A 120 14.68 21.31 18.77
C ASP A 120 14.16 20.29 17.75
N ASP A 121 14.53 20.49 16.49
CA ASP A 121 14.19 19.63 15.35
C ASP A 121 14.84 18.24 15.40
N ASN A 122 15.76 17.96 16.33
CA ASN A 122 16.36 16.63 16.49
C ASN A 122 15.32 15.50 16.55
N LEU A 123 14.21 15.70 17.29
CA LEU A 123 13.17 14.69 17.44
C LEU A 123 12.33 14.53 16.16
N SER A 124 11.88 15.65 15.60
CA SER A 124 11.19 15.70 14.30
C SER A 124 12.01 15.02 13.20
N ASN A 125 13.31 15.33 13.13
CA ASN A 125 14.23 14.73 12.16
C ASN A 125 14.41 13.23 12.37
N ALA A 126 14.38 12.75 13.61
CA ALA A 126 14.45 11.32 13.90
C ALA A 126 13.15 10.61 13.45
N ILE A 127 11.97 11.18 13.75
CA ILE A 127 10.66 10.67 13.32
C ILE A 127 10.60 10.47 11.79
N TRP A 128 11.19 11.38 11.02
CA TRP A 128 11.22 11.26 9.56
C TRP A 128 12.16 10.18 9.03
N LYS A 129 13.18 9.76 9.80
CA LYS A 129 14.25 8.85 9.35
C LYS A 129 14.08 7.41 9.79
N VAL A 130 13.32 7.17 10.86
CA VAL A 130 13.16 5.83 11.44
C VAL A 130 12.33 4.93 10.54
N LYS A 131 12.56 3.62 10.65
CA LYS A 131 11.79 2.62 9.89
C LYS A 131 10.34 2.60 10.38
N PHE A 132 9.46 2.03 9.57
CA PHE A 132 8.05 1.91 9.93
C PHE A 132 7.85 1.14 11.26
N ASP A 133 8.55 0.03 11.47
CA ASP A 133 8.44 -0.75 12.72
C ASP A 133 8.86 0.04 13.97
N ASP A 134 9.82 0.96 13.81
CA ASP A 134 10.29 1.85 14.87
C ASP A 134 9.25 2.93 15.21
N LEU A 135 8.48 3.40 14.23
CA LEU A 135 7.33 4.27 14.46
C LEU A 135 6.21 3.52 15.19
N VAL A 136 5.90 2.30 14.77
CA VAL A 136 4.89 1.48 15.45
C VAL A 136 5.30 1.20 16.89
N ALA A 137 6.57 0.89 17.14
CA ALA A 137 7.09 0.74 18.51
C ALA A 137 6.95 2.02 19.34
N LEU A 138 7.07 3.20 18.73
CA LEU A 138 6.76 4.46 19.42
C LEU A 138 5.27 4.57 19.76
N LEU A 139 4.37 4.26 18.83
CA LEU A 139 2.93 4.26 19.11
C LEU A 139 2.56 3.28 20.24
N GLU A 140 3.17 2.08 20.23
CA GLU A 140 2.93 1.08 21.28
C GLU A 140 3.51 1.47 22.64
N SER A 141 4.56 2.29 22.66
CA SER A 141 5.09 2.84 23.92
C SER A 141 4.05 3.66 24.68
N TRP A 142 2.98 4.12 24.00
CA TRP A 142 1.85 4.85 24.57
C TRP A 142 0.87 3.95 25.35
N GLY A 143 1.11 2.64 25.39
CA GLY A 143 0.16 1.66 25.93
C GLY A 143 -0.95 1.30 24.94
N TRP A 144 -0.86 1.74 23.68
CA TRP A 144 -1.78 1.39 22.61
C TRP A 144 -1.29 0.11 21.91
N ALA A 145 -2.04 -1.00 22.01
CA ALA A 145 -1.64 -2.29 21.46
C ALA A 145 -1.80 -2.38 19.92
N VAL A 146 -1.13 -1.51 19.18
CA VAL A 146 -1.26 -1.33 17.73
C VAL A 146 -1.14 -2.65 16.96
N ARG A 147 -0.13 -3.48 17.24
CA ARG A 147 0.07 -4.75 16.53
C ARG A 147 -1.01 -5.80 16.79
N GLY A 148 -1.82 -5.62 17.83
CA GLY A 148 -2.96 -6.48 18.15
C GLY A 148 -4.23 -6.14 17.36
N GLU A 149 -4.23 -5.04 16.62
CA GLU A 149 -5.42 -4.52 15.94
C GLU A 149 -5.57 -5.11 14.54
N ARG A 150 -6.81 -5.40 14.13
CA ARG A 150 -7.09 -5.97 12.81
C ARG A 150 -6.66 -5.04 11.67
N TRP A 151 -6.97 -3.75 11.79
CA TRP A 151 -6.56 -2.74 10.79
C TRP A 151 -5.04 -2.64 10.65
N PHE A 152 -4.27 -2.96 11.70
CA PHE A 152 -2.82 -2.94 11.61
C PHE A 152 -2.29 -4.10 10.77
N ALA A 153 -2.87 -5.30 10.93
CA ALA A 153 -2.50 -6.45 10.10
C ALA A 153 -2.71 -6.15 8.61
N ASP A 154 -3.82 -5.49 8.29
CA ASP A 154 -4.17 -5.09 6.92
C ASP A 154 -3.25 -3.99 6.38
N LEU A 155 -2.93 -2.95 7.18
CA LEU A 155 -1.94 -1.93 6.78
C LEU A 155 -0.53 -2.49 6.64
N ASN A 156 -0.15 -3.46 7.46
CA ASN A 156 1.16 -4.10 7.36
C ASN A 156 1.25 -5.00 6.11
N ALA A 157 0.17 -5.69 5.75
CA ALA A 157 0.06 -6.38 4.45
C ALA A 157 0.17 -5.39 3.29
N CYS A 158 -0.57 -4.27 3.34
CA CYS A 158 -0.50 -3.19 2.36
C CYS A 158 0.94 -2.68 2.20
N ARG A 159 1.67 -2.47 3.29
CA ARG A 159 3.09 -2.06 3.26
C ARG A 159 3.96 -3.06 2.51
N MET A 160 3.76 -4.36 2.74
CA MET A 160 4.52 -5.42 2.05
C MET A 160 4.20 -5.42 0.55
N ILE A 161 2.92 -5.36 0.18
CA ILE A 161 2.46 -5.27 -1.21
C ILE A 161 3.08 -4.07 -1.93
N VAL A 162 3.01 -2.88 -1.33
CA VAL A 162 3.58 -1.65 -1.91
C VAL A 162 5.09 -1.79 -2.11
N ASN A 163 5.80 -2.43 -1.17
CA ASN A 163 7.22 -2.67 -1.31
C ASN A 163 7.54 -3.69 -2.40
N VAL A 164 6.76 -4.78 -2.54
CA VAL A 164 6.91 -5.76 -3.62
C VAL A 164 6.66 -5.10 -4.97
N HIS A 165 5.58 -4.34 -5.11
CA HIS A 165 5.27 -3.58 -6.34
C HIS A 165 6.43 -2.66 -6.76
N LYS A 166 7.05 -2.00 -5.80
CA LYS A 166 8.12 -1.04 -6.07
C LYS A 166 9.49 -1.68 -6.35
N HIS A 167 9.81 -2.78 -5.67
CA HIS A 167 11.17 -3.33 -5.62
C HIS A 167 11.30 -4.73 -6.24
N GLY A 168 10.19 -5.39 -6.55
CA GLY A 168 10.16 -6.77 -6.99
C GLY A 168 10.54 -7.75 -5.88
N ASP A 169 11.30 -8.77 -6.27
CA ASP A 169 11.71 -9.87 -5.39
C ASP A 169 12.63 -9.39 -4.25
N GLY A 170 12.41 -9.93 -3.04
CA GLY A 170 13.25 -9.64 -1.89
C GLY A 170 12.53 -9.80 -0.54
N PRO A 171 13.04 -9.17 0.53
CA PRO A 171 12.55 -9.43 1.88
C PRO A 171 11.06 -9.14 2.11
N SER A 172 10.47 -8.20 1.36
CA SER A 172 9.04 -7.93 1.45
C SER A 172 8.20 -9.01 0.78
N LEU A 173 8.70 -9.61 -0.31
CA LEU A 173 8.06 -10.75 -0.96
C LEU A 173 8.14 -11.99 -0.07
N ASP A 174 9.30 -12.29 0.51
CA ASP A 174 9.47 -13.39 1.45
C ASP A 174 8.51 -13.27 2.66
N ALA A 175 8.38 -12.04 3.19
CA ALA A 175 7.46 -11.76 4.28
C ALA A 175 5.99 -11.86 3.85
N LEU A 176 5.65 -11.42 2.63
CA LEU A 176 4.30 -11.51 2.08
C LEU A 176 3.90 -12.97 1.86
N ALA A 177 4.76 -13.78 1.23
CA ALA A 177 4.54 -15.20 1.01
C ALA A 177 4.34 -15.97 2.32
N LYS A 178 5.11 -15.63 3.36
CA LYS A 178 5.00 -16.28 4.67
C LYS A 178 3.73 -15.90 5.43
N ASN A 179 3.37 -14.61 5.43
CA ASN A 179 2.36 -14.09 6.36
C ASN A 179 1.00 -13.81 5.69
N HIS A 180 0.98 -13.62 4.38
CA HIS A 180 -0.19 -13.27 3.58
C HIS A 180 -0.17 -13.96 2.20
N PRO A 181 -0.09 -15.30 2.13
CA PRO A 181 0.03 -16.05 0.88
C PRO A 181 -1.15 -15.86 -0.08
N GLN A 182 -2.30 -15.36 0.40
CA GLN A 182 -3.47 -15.08 -0.44
C GLN A 182 -3.21 -14.03 -1.53
N TYR A 183 -2.22 -13.14 -1.36
CA TYR A 183 -1.83 -12.14 -2.37
C TYR A 183 -0.81 -12.68 -3.38
N LEU A 184 -0.39 -13.94 -3.23
CA LEU A 184 0.54 -14.63 -4.13
C LEU A 184 -0.07 -15.98 -4.52
N PRO A 185 -1.24 -15.98 -5.17
CA PRO A 185 -1.90 -17.22 -5.55
C PRO A 185 -0.98 -18.04 -6.45
N SER A 186 -0.81 -19.33 -6.12
CA SER A 186 -0.06 -20.23 -6.99
C SER A 186 -0.75 -20.31 -8.35
N PRO A 187 -0.02 -20.19 -9.48
CA PRO A 187 -0.58 -20.40 -10.82
C PRO A 187 -1.30 -21.75 -10.98
N LEU A 188 -0.92 -22.74 -10.17
CA LEU A 188 -1.45 -24.10 -10.20
C LEU A 188 -2.60 -24.34 -9.20
N SER A 189 -2.96 -23.34 -8.38
CA SER A 189 -4.03 -23.47 -7.37
C SER A 189 -5.40 -23.77 -7.97
N SER A 190 -5.63 -23.37 -9.23
CA SER A 190 -6.88 -23.63 -9.98
C SER A 190 -6.98 -25.05 -10.56
N PHE A 191 -5.91 -25.86 -10.51
CA PHE A 191 -5.87 -27.22 -11.07
C PHE A 191 -6.12 -28.34 -10.04
N GLY A 192 -6.62 -28.01 -8.83
CA GLY A 192 -7.21 -28.99 -7.91
C GLY A 192 -6.26 -29.96 -7.20
N GLY A 193 -4.95 -29.73 -7.24
CA GLY A 193 -3.95 -30.57 -6.55
C GLY A 193 -3.43 -29.94 -5.27
N GLN A 194 -3.82 -30.48 -4.11
CA GLN A 194 -3.39 -30.01 -2.78
C GLN A 194 -1.89 -30.22 -2.49
N ASP A 195 -1.18 -30.97 -3.34
CA ASP A 195 0.21 -31.41 -3.13
C ASP A 195 1.26 -30.80 -4.11
N PHE A 196 0.86 -29.93 -5.06
CA PHE A 196 1.83 -29.19 -5.91
C PHE A 196 2.28 -27.84 -5.29
N ILE A 197 1.71 -27.50 -4.14
CA ILE A 197 1.72 -26.16 -3.52
C ILE A 197 3.06 -25.84 -2.81
N SER A 198 3.88 -26.84 -2.50
CA SER A 198 5.04 -26.67 -1.59
C SER A 198 6.36 -26.23 -2.25
N ASN A 199 6.45 -26.21 -3.59
CA ASN A 199 7.70 -25.95 -4.32
C ASN A 199 7.69 -24.74 -5.25
N ASN A 200 6.61 -23.95 -5.30
CA ASN A 200 6.64 -22.72 -6.09
C ASN A 200 7.23 -21.61 -5.23
N ASN A 201 8.44 -21.15 -5.57
CA ASN A 201 8.97 -19.90 -5.03
C ASN A 201 8.22 -18.78 -5.75
N PRO A 202 7.24 -18.10 -5.11
CA PRO A 202 6.50 -17.04 -5.78
C PRO A 202 7.47 -15.91 -6.15
N THR A 203 7.22 -15.27 -7.29
CA THR A 203 7.91 -14.04 -7.71
C THR A 203 7.00 -12.84 -7.51
N HIS A 204 7.52 -11.63 -7.69
CA HIS A 204 6.70 -10.43 -7.68
C HIS A 204 5.62 -10.39 -8.79
N GLU A 205 5.78 -11.18 -9.86
CA GLU A 205 4.78 -11.28 -10.94
C GLU A 205 3.52 -12.04 -10.49
N ASP A 206 3.63 -12.86 -9.44
CA ASP A 206 2.50 -13.56 -8.83
C ASP A 206 1.65 -12.65 -7.93
N LEU A 207 2.03 -11.38 -7.73
CA LEU A 207 1.29 -10.44 -6.88
C LEU A 207 -0.10 -10.16 -7.45
N LYS A 208 -1.13 -10.54 -6.69
CA LYS A 208 -2.53 -10.29 -7.04
C LYS A 208 -3.26 -9.57 -5.91
N VAL A 209 -3.92 -8.49 -6.30
CA VAL A 209 -4.71 -7.59 -5.45
C VAL A 209 -5.94 -7.15 -6.23
N ASP A 210 -7.11 -7.22 -5.61
CA ASP A 210 -8.37 -6.82 -6.23
C ASP A 210 -8.97 -5.54 -5.62
N ASP A 211 -10.14 -5.14 -6.12
CA ASP A 211 -10.84 -3.94 -5.65
C ASP A 211 -11.32 -4.08 -4.19
N GLN A 212 -11.57 -5.29 -3.70
CA GLN A 212 -11.95 -5.54 -2.31
C GLN A 212 -10.76 -5.32 -1.39
N ASP A 213 -9.56 -5.74 -1.81
CA ASP A 213 -8.32 -5.49 -1.08
C ASP A 213 -8.01 -3.99 -1.02
N LEU A 214 -8.21 -3.26 -2.12
CA LEU A 214 -8.08 -1.80 -2.14
C LEU A 214 -9.02 -1.15 -1.12
N ASP A 215 -10.30 -1.53 -1.12
CA ASP A 215 -11.30 -1.00 -0.19
C ASP A 215 -10.99 -1.36 1.26
N LYS A 216 -10.49 -2.58 1.48
CA LYS A 216 -10.05 -3.08 2.78
C LYS A 216 -8.88 -2.24 3.32
N PHE A 217 -7.81 -2.05 2.54
CA PHE A 217 -6.67 -1.23 2.96
C PHE A 217 -7.06 0.23 3.18
N SER A 218 -7.92 0.77 2.33
CA SER A 218 -8.48 2.11 2.51
C SER A 218 -9.26 2.21 3.82
N GLY A 219 -10.11 1.23 4.14
CA GLY A 219 -10.83 1.15 5.40
C GLY A 219 -9.89 1.10 6.61
N SER A 220 -8.80 0.34 6.53
CA SER A 220 -7.81 0.26 7.61
C SER A 220 -7.10 1.59 7.88
N VAL A 221 -6.87 2.44 6.87
CA VAL A 221 -6.36 3.81 7.07
C VAL A 221 -7.36 4.65 7.88
N VAL A 222 -8.65 4.54 7.58
CA VAL A 222 -9.70 5.26 8.32
C VAL A 222 -9.81 4.74 9.76
N GLU A 223 -9.80 3.42 9.94
CA GLU A 223 -9.83 2.79 11.26
C GLU A 223 -8.62 3.19 12.11
N PHE A 224 -7.42 3.24 11.52
CA PHE A 224 -6.22 3.75 12.17
C PHE A 224 -6.47 5.15 12.75
N TRP A 225 -6.90 6.11 11.92
CA TRP A 225 -7.09 7.50 12.37
C TRP A 225 -8.16 7.63 13.45
N ARG A 226 -9.22 6.81 13.38
CA ARG A 226 -10.26 6.74 14.42
C ARG A 226 -9.73 6.17 15.72
N ALA A 227 -8.83 5.18 15.64
CA ALA A 227 -8.24 4.51 16.79
C ALA A 227 -7.11 5.31 17.46
N VAL A 228 -6.48 6.28 16.78
CA VAL A 228 -5.47 7.15 17.39
C VAL A 228 -6.03 7.83 18.65
N PRO A 229 -5.42 7.62 19.83
CA PRO A 229 -5.86 8.25 21.08
C PRO A 229 -5.92 9.78 20.95
N GLU A 230 -6.96 10.40 21.51
CA GLU A 230 -7.12 11.86 21.45
C GLU A 230 -6.02 12.59 22.21
N ASN A 231 -5.61 12.06 23.37
CA ASN A 231 -4.54 12.62 24.18
C ASN A 231 -3.63 11.49 24.68
N VAL A 232 -2.32 11.68 24.54
CA VAL A 232 -1.29 10.84 25.17
C VAL A 232 -0.57 11.69 26.21
N THR A 233 -0.39 11.18 27.43
CA THR A 233 0.25 11.93 28.53
C THR A 233 1.56 11.27 28.99
N PHE A 234 2.53 12.08 29.43
CA PHE A 234 3.79 11.58 30.00
C PHE A 234 3.64 10.88 31.37
N GLY A 235 2.53 11.14 32.08
CA GLY A 235 2.35 10.72 33.47
C GLY A 235 1.57 9.41 33.67
N GLU A 236 0.59 9.13 32.82
CA GLU A 236 -0.26 7.92 32.94
C GLU A 236 0.31 6.73 32.17
N VAL A 237 1.02 7.03 31.09
CA VAL A 237 1.80 6.05 30.36
C VAL A 237 3.20 6.07 30.95
N LYS A 238 3.67 4.95 31.48
CA LYS A 238 5.12 4.70 31.61
C LYS A 238 5.70 4.59 30.21
N LEU A 239 5.79 5.71 29.50
CA LEU A 239 6.40 5.78 28.18
C LEU A 239 7.79 5.19 28.34
N SER A 240 7.96 4.00 27.79
CA SER A 240 9.26 3.40 27.57
C SER A 240 9.51 3.60 26.09
N PRO A 241 9.81 4.86 25.67
CA PRO A 241 9.95 5.16 24.26
C PRO A 241 11.11 4.34 23.69
N PRO A 242 11.08 4.03 22.38
CA PRO A 242 12.20 3.37 21.73
C PRO A 242 13.52 4.10 21.96
N VAL A 243 14.63 3.35 21.99
CA VAL A 243 15.98 3.89 22.23
C VAL A 243 16.33 5.05 21.30
N TRP A 244 15.90 4.97 20.03
CA TRP A 244 16.14 6.04 19.05
C TRP A 244 15.45 7.35 19.46
N PHE A 245 14.26 7.27 20.04
CA PHE A 245 13.45 8.41 20.43
C PHE A 245 14.06 9.08 21.65
N ALA A 246 14.41 8.29 22.69
CA ALA A 246 15.10 8.78 23.88
C ALA A 246 16.45 9.42 23.53
N LYS A 247 17.21 8.82 22.60
CA LYS A 247 18.47 9.38 22.13
C LYS A 247 18.27 10.71 21.39
N ALA A 248 17.25 10.81 20.54
CA ALA A 248 16.95 12.04 19.81
C ALA A 248 16.50 13.16 20.75
N TYR A 249 15.67 12.85 21.75
CA TYR A 249 15.24 13.78 22.79
C TYR A 249 16.43 14.31 23.61
N ASN A 250 17.34 13.44 24.05
CA ASN A 250 18.48 13.85 24.89
C ASN A 250 19.60 14.55 24.12
N LYS A 251 19.60 14.50 22.78
CA LYS A 251 20.65 15.13 21.96
C LYS A 251 20.63 16.67 22.05
N SER A 252 19.51 17.25 22.44
CA SER A 252 19.28 18.69 22.60
C SER A 252 19.59 19.20 24.02
N ALA A 253 19.75 18.31 25.00
CA ALA A 253 20.09 18.70 26.37
C ALA A 253 21.53 19.22 26.40
N PRO A 254 21.78 20.51 26.67
CA PRO A 254 23.14 20.97 26.89
C PRO A 254 23.72 20.18 28.07
N ALA A 255 24.98 19.79 27.97
CA ALA A 255 25.76 19.34 29.10
C ALA A 255 25.81 20.48 30.14
N GLY A 256 24.81 20.57 31.02
CA GLY A 256 24.74 21.66 32.00
C GLY A 256 23.37 22.06 32.56
N ALA A 257 22.32 21.25 32.46
CA ALA A 257 21.08 21.51 33.21
C ALA A 257 20.83 20.41 34.25
N THR A 258 21.73 20.32 35.22
CA THR A 258 21.36 19.91 36.58
C THR A 258 20.74 21.11 37.29
N SER A 259 19.45 21.05 37.59
CA SER A 259 18.79 21.77 38.69
C SER A 259 17.52 21.01 39.06
#